data_AF-A0A1X7I2B7-F1
#
_entry.id   AF-A0A1X7I2B7-F1
#
_cell.length_a   1.000
_cell.length_b   1.000
_cell.length_c   1.000
_cell.angle_alpha   90.00
_cell.angle_beta   90.00
_cell.angle_gamma   90.00
#
_symmetry.space_group_name_H-M   'P 1'
#
loop_
_entity.id
_entity.type
_entity.pdbx_description
1 polymer ?
#
loop_
_entity_poly.entity_id
_entity_poly.type
_entity_poly.pdbx_seq_one_letter_code
_entity_poly.pdbx_strand_id
1 'polypeptide(L)'
;MLGIVLMLMVLIGPIGLLFTFLYFHFPDESVGLMERCIPPLTSVLAIWSLCTAWMWFYLFNLYISLPTLLLSIIMHLLARSKNLNPKLRQVNALLIMAAFLVGLLSYNFFDI
;
A
#
# COMPACT_ATOMS: atom_id res chain seq x y z
N MET A 1 17.86 7.16 -14.12
CA MET A 1 17.25 5.82 -14.01
C MET A 1 17.87 4.95 -12.92
N LEU A 2 19.20 4.75 -12.88
CA LEU A 2 19.85 3.87 -11.88
C LEU A 2 19.55 4.24 -10.42
N GLY A 3 19.54 5.54 -10.08
CA GLY A 3 19.23 6.01 -8.73
C GLY A 3 17.79 5.73 -8.26
N ILE A 4 16.82 5.78 -9.19
CA ILE A 4 15.40 5.45 -8.90
C ILE A 4 15.27 3.94 -8.61
N VAL A 5 15.95 3.10 -9.39
CA VAL A 5 15.97 1.64 -9.19
C VAL A 5 16.61 1.27 -7.84
N LEU A 6 17.74 1.90 -7.50
CA LEU A 6 18.41 1.71 -6.20
C LEU A 6 17.52 2.14 -5.04
N MET A 7 16.82 3.27 -5.13
CA MET A 7 15.89 3.70 -4.08
C MET A 7 14.66 2.79 -3.96
N LEU A 8 14.11 2.30 -5.07
CA LEU A 8 13.04 1.29 -5.04
C LEU A 8 13.50 0.02 -4.34
N MET A 9 14.73 -0.44 -4.60
CA MET A 9 15.32 -1.59 -3.91
C MET A 9 15.49 -1.35 -2.40
N VAL A 10 15.89 -0.14 -2.00
CA VAL A 10 16.00 0.24 -0.58
C VAL A 10 14.62 0.24 0.09
N LEU A 11 13.55 0.64 -0.61
CA LEU A 11 12.19 0.69 -0.07
C LEU A 11 11.59 -0.70 0.22
N ILE A 12 12.07 -1.76 -0.46
CA ILE A 12 11.59 -3.13 -0.27
C ILE A 12 11.88 -3.63 1.15
N GLY A 13 13.03 -3.26 1.73
CA GLY A 13 13.43 -3.68 3.08
C GLY A 13 12.45 -3.22 4.18
N PRO A 14 12.20 -1.90 4.33
CA PRO A 14 11.23 -1.37 5.28
C PRO A 14 9.83 -1.93 5.08
N ILE A 15 9.44 -2.19 3.84
CA ILE A 15 8.12 -2.71 3.50
C ILE A 15 7.96 -4.19 3.88
N GLY A 16 9.01 -4.99 3.69
CA GLY A 16 9.05 -6.37 4.20
C GLY A 16 9.02 -6.43 5.73
N LEU A 17 9.72 -5.51 6.40
CA LEU A 17 9.66 -5.37 7.86
C LEU A 17 8.27 -4.97 8.35
N LEU A 18 7.61 -4.04 7.66
CA LEU A 18 6.25 -3.63 7.99
C LEU A 18 5.24 -4.76 7.78
N PHE A 19 5.37 -5.55 6.70
CA PHE A 19 4.54 -6.73 6.46
C PHE A 19 4.65 -7.73 7.61
N THR A 20 5.89 -8.11 7.95
CA THR A 20 6.17 -9.09 9.01
C THR A 20 5.70 -8.58 10.36
N PHE A 21 5.96 -7.30 10.68
CA PHE A 21 5.46 -6.68 11.89
C PHE A 21 3.92 -6.76 11.99
N LEU A 22 3.19 -6.35 10.95
CA LEU A 22 1.72 -6.37 10.96
C LEU A 22 1.16 -7.80 11.04
N TYR A 23 1.79 -8.75 10.35
CA TYR A 23 1.38 -10.16 10.35
C TYR A 23 1.51 -10.82 11.74
N PHE A 24 2.59 -10.53 12.47
CA PHE A 24 2.81 -11.06 13.81
C PHE A 24 2.09 -10.27 14.90
N HIS A 25 1.93 -8.96 14.75
CA HIS A 25 1.33 -8.09 15.77
C HIS A 25 -0.20 -8.18 15.81
N PHE A 26 -0.83 -8.52 14.68
CA PHE A 26 -2.28 -8.71 14.61
C PHE A 26 -2.64 -10.13 14.16
N PRO A 27 -2.37 -11.15 15.02
CA PRO A 27 -2.71 -12.52 14.72
C PRO A 27 -4.24 -12.68 14.67
N ASP A 28 -4.74 -13.13 13.53
CA ASP A 28 -6.13 -13.55 13.38
C ASP A 28 -6.12 -15.06 13.07
N GLU A 29 -6.21 -15.87 14.13
CA GLU A 29 -6.15 -17.34 14.03
C GLU A 29 -7.49 -17.96 13.62
N SER A 30 -8.55 -17.15 13.54
CA SER A 30 -9.89 -17.58 13.14
C SER A 30 -10.04 -17.79 11.63
N VAL A 31 -9.04 -17.37 10.85
CA VAL A 31 -9.05 -17.35 9.38
C VAL A 31 -7.86 -18.12 8.84
N GLY A 32 -7.99 -18.66 7.62
CA GLY A 32 -6.91 -19.41 6.98
C GLY A 32 -5.64 -18.57 6.78
N LEU A 33 -4.47 -19.22 6.71
CA LEU A 33 -3.16 -18.56 6.52
C LEU A 33 -3.17 -17.53 5.38
N MET A 34 -3.80 -17.88 4.26
CA MET A 34 -3.86 -17.02 3.07
C MET A 34 -4.72 -15.77 3.31
N GLU A 35 -5.81 -15.88 4.07
CA GLU A 35 -6.70 -14.77 4.40
C GLU A 35 -6.08 -13.85 5.46
N ARG A 36 -5.35 -14.43 6.41
CA ARG A 36 -4.60 -13.68 7.43
C ARG A 36 -3.54 -12.75 6.82
N CYS A 37 -2.97 -13.10 5.68
CA CYS A 37 -2.01 -12.26 4.96
C CYS A 37 -2.65 -11.06 4.22
N ILE A 38 -3.96 -11.08 3.95
CA ILE A 38 -4.62 -10.05 3.13
C ILE A 38 -4.57 -8.66 3.80
N PRO A 39 -4.93 -8.48 5.09
CA PRO A 39 -4.88 -7.16 5.72
C PRO A 39 -3.47 -6.55 5.83
N PRO A 40 -2.41 -7.29 6.22
CA PRO A 40 -1.03 -6.78 6.18
C PRO A 40 -0.55 -6.43 4.77
N LEU A 41 -0.89 -7.27 3.78
CA LEU A 41 -0.53 -7.03 2.39
C LEU A 41 -1.19 -5.76 1.84
N THR A 42 -2.43 -5.49 2.24
CA THR A 42 -3.12 -4.25 1.86
C THR A 42 -2.40 -3.01 2.39
N SER A 43 -1.96 -3.03 3.65
CA SER A 43 -1.20 -1.92 4.26
C SER A 43 0.09 -1.66 3.49
N VAL A 44 0.82 -2.73 3.17
CA VAL A 44 2.06 -2.68 2.40
C VAL A 44 1.84 -2.05 1.03
N LEU A 45 0.83 -2.50 0.29
CA LEU A 45 0.52 -1.96 -1.03
C LEU A 45 0.09 -0.49 -0.97
N ALA A 46 -0.68 -0.11 0.04
CA ALA A 46 -1.10 1.28 0.23
C ALA A 46 0.08 2.19 0.56
N ILE A 47 0.99 1.76 1.44
CA ILE A 47 2.20 2.50 1.79
C ILE A 47 3.13 2.60 0.59
N TRP A 48 3.31 1.50 -0.16
CA TRP A 48 4.10 1.52 -1.39
C TRP A 48 3.55 2.55 -2.38
N SER A 49 2.24 2.55 -2.61
CA SER A 49 1.56 3.51 -3.48
C SER A 49 1.76 4.95 -2.98
N LEU A 50 1.62 5.19 -1.68
CA LEU A 50 1.82 6.50 -1.08
C LEU A 50 3.26 6.99 -1.23
N CYS A 51 4.25 6.15 -0.92
CA CYS A 51 5.67 6.49 -1.05
C CYS A 51 6.04 6.77 -2.51
N THR A 52 5.57 5.94 -3.45
CA THR A 52 5.85 6.13 -4.88
C THR A 52 5.15 7.35 -5.46
N ALA A 53 3.95 7.69 -4.99
CA ALA A 53 3.23 8.91 -5.37
C ALA A 53 3.83 10.18 -4.76
N TRP A 54 4.38 10.12 -3.54
CA TRP A 54 4.92 11.28 -2.80
C TRP A 54 6.37 11.62 -3.15
N MET A 55 7.23 10.60 -3.16
CA MET A 55 8.68 10.80 -3.03
C MET A 55 9.32 11.38 -4.30
N TRP A 56 8.52 11.55 -5.34
CA TRP A 56 9.00 11.90 -6.65
C TRP A 56 7.86 12.56 -7.40
N PHE A 57 7.78 13.87 -7.40
CA PHE A 57 7.07 14.53 -8.49
C PHE A 57 7.83 14.26 -9.82
N TYR A 58 7.84 12.98 -10.27
CA TYR A 58 7.98 12.46 -11.63
C TYR A 58 6.72 11.72 -12.11
N LEU A 59 6.19 12.08 -13.29
CA LEU A 59 4.98 11.48 -13.89
C LEU A 59 5.08 9.94 -14.00
N PHE A 60 6.29 9.42 -14.27
CA PHE A 60 6.57 7.99 -14.31
C PHE A 60 6.23 7.25 -13.00
N ASN A 61 6.49 7.87 -11.86
CA ASN A 61 6.24 7.24 -10.55
C ASN A 61 4.75 7.28 -10.18
N LEU A 62 3.99 8.25 -10.70
CA LEU A 62 2.53 8.24 -10.62
C LEU A 62 1.95 7.04 -11.40
N TYR A 63 2.46 6.74 -12.59
CA TYR A 63 2.04 5.55 -13.34
C TYR A 63 2.38 4.24 -12.64
N ILE A 64 3.47 4.18 -11.88
CA ILE A 64 3.83 3.00 -11.07
C ILE A 64 2.96 2.90 -9.81
N SER A 65 2.59 4.03 -9.19
CA SER A 65 1.80 4.04 -7.97
C SER A 65 0.35 3.63 -8.20
N LEU A 66 -0.23 3.96 -9.36
CA LEU A 66 -1.61 3.62 -9.75
C LEU A 66 -1.95 2.11 -9.69
N PRO A 67 -1.20 1.19 -10.33
CA PRO A 67 -1.49 -0.24 -10.25
C PRO A 67 -1.37 -0.77 -8.81
N THR A 68 -0.43 -0.24 -8.02
CA THR A 68 -0.31 -0.62 -6.61
C THR A 68 -1.46 -0.09 -5.75
N LEU A 69 -1.98 1.10 -6.05
CA LEU A 69 -3.18 1.65 -5.42
C LEU A 69 -4.41 0.80 -5.75
N LEU A 70 -4.59 0.47 -7.03
CA LEU A 70 -5.70 -0.36 -7.50
C LEU A 70 -5.68 -1.74 -6.82
N LEU A 71 -4.50 -2.37 -6.73
CA LEU A 71 -4.33 -3.64 -6.06
C LEU A 71 -4.65 -3.55 -4.56
N SER A 72 -4.24 -2.45 -3.90
CA SER A 72 -4.58 -2.19 -2.50
C SER A 72 -6.10 -2.05 -2.31
N ILE A 73 -6.80 -1.34 -3.21
CA ILE A 73 -8.27 -1.21 -3.15
C ILE A 73 -8.95 -2.57 -3.31
N ILE A 74 -8.55 -3.38 -4.30
CA ILE A 74 -9.12 -4.71 -4.54
C ILE A 74 -8.94 -5.60 -3.29
N MET A 75 -7.73 -5.62 -2.73
CA MET A 75 -7.44 -6.41 -1.53
C MET A 75 -8.19 -5.89 -0.30
N HIS A 76 -8.43 -4.59 -0.20
CA HIS A 76 -9.23 -3.99 0.87
C HIS A 76 -10.71 -4.38 0.76
N LEU A 77 -11.27 -4.41 -0.45
CA LEU A 77 -12.63 -4.88 -0.71
C LEU A 77 -12.78 -6.36 -0.35
N LEU A 78 -11.79 -7.19 -0.68
CA LEU A 78 -11.75 -8.60 -0.27
C LEU A 78 -11.67 -8.76 1.25
N ALA A 79 -10.83 -7.97 1.93
CA ALA A 79 -10.77 -7.97 3.39
C ALA A 79 -12.09 -7.53 4.02
N ARG A 80 -12.80 -6.57 3.40
CA ARG A 80 -14.12 -6.12 3.86
C ARG A 80 -15.21 -7.18 3.66
N SER A 81 -15.25 -7.84 2.49
CA SER A 81 -16.27 -8.85 2.20
C SER A 81 -16.16 -10.07 3.09
N LYS A 82 -14.93 -10.47 3.42
CA LYS A 82 -14.63 -11.57 4.35
C LYS A 82 -14.56 -11.14 5.83
N ASN A 83 -14.82 -9.86 6.12
CA ASN A 83 -14.76 -9.26 7.45
C ASN A 83 -13.45 -9.54 8.22
N LEU A 84 -12.33 -9.56 7.49
CA LEU A 84 -11.01 -9.86 8.02
C LEU A 84 -10.47 -8.68 8.83
N ASN A 85 -9.92 -8.98 10.01
CA ASN A 85 -9.19 -8.07 10.89
C ASN A 85 -9.67 -6.60 10.89
N PRO A 86 -10.70 -6.26 11.68
CA PRO A 86 -11.36 -4.95 11.61
C PRO A 86 -10.43 -3.77 11.96
N LYS A 87 -9.41 -4.00 12.81
CA LYS A 87 -8.43 -2.96 13.19
C LYS A 87 -7.55 -2.58 12.00
N LEU A 88 -6.95 -3.57 11.34
CA LEU A 88 -6.14 -3.36 10.13
C LEU A 88 -6.96 -2.82 8.98
N ARG A 89 -8.22 -3.23 8.85
CA ARG A 89 -9.13 -2.69 7.82
C ARG A 89 -9.28 -1.17 7.95
N GLN A 90 -9.45 -0.64 9.16
CA GLN A 90 -9.58 0.80 9.37
C GLN A 90 -8.30 1.56 9.00
N VAL A 91 -7.14 1.02 9.38
CA VAL A 91 -5.83 1.58 9.00
C VAL A 91 -5.64 1.56 7.49
N ASN A 92 -6.00 0.46 6.83
CA ASN A 92 -5.88 0.30 5.38
C ASN A 92 -6.76 1.28 4.62
N ALA A 93 -7.99 1.53 5.08
CA ALA A 93 -8.86 2.53 4.48
C ALA A 93 -8.24 3.93 4.52
N LEU A 94 -7.63 4.29 5.65
CA LEU A 94 -6.96 5.58 5.82
C LEU A 94 -5.72 5.70 4.92
N LEU A 95 -4.90 4.64 4.85
CA LEU A 95 -3.72 4.59 3.98
C LEU A 95 -4.09 4.69 2.49
N ILE A 96 -5.13 3.99 2.05
CA ILE A 96 -5.62 4.05 0.67
C ILE A 96 -6.12 5.46 0.35
N MET A 97 -6.89 6.08 1.26
CA MET A 97 -7.36 7.45 1.08
C MET A 97 -6.18 8.42 0.96
N ALA A 98 -5.18 8.30 1.83
CA ALA A 98 -3.98 9.14 1.79
C ALA A 98 -3.20 8.94 0.48
N ALA A 99 -3.00 7.70 0.04
CA ALA A 99 -2.33 7.38 -1.22
C ALA A 99 -3.08 7.96 -2.43
N PHE A 100 -4.42 7.89 -2.43
CA PHE A 100 -5.25 8.50 -3.45
C PHE A 100 -5.13 10.02 -3.49
N LEU A 101 -5.23 10.70 -2.34
CA LEU A 101 -5.09 12.16 -2.24
C LEU A 101 -3.72 12.63 -2.71
N VAL A 102 -2.65 11.95 -2.28
CA VAL A 102 -1.29 12.24 -2.73
C VAL A 102 -1.14 11.99 -4.22
N GLY A 103 -1.69 10.90 -4.76
CA GLY A 103 -1.69 10.64 -6.19
C GLY A 103 -2.39 11.74 -7.00
N LEU A 104 -3.50 12.27 -6.49
CA LEU A 104 -4.25 13.36 -7.13
C LEU A 104 -3.49 14.69 -7.06
N LEU A 105 -2.87 15.01 -5.93
CA LEU A 105 -1.96 16.15 -5.77
C LEU A 105 -0.77 16.05 -6.74
N SER A 106 -0.16 14.87 -6.81
CA SER A 106 0.92 14.55 -7.74
C SER A 106 0.47 14.49 -9.19
N TYR A 107 -0.81 14.37 -9.52
CA TYR A 107 -1.28 14.54 -10.90
C TYR A 107 -1.36 16.03 -11.25
N ASN A 108 -2.01 16.83 -10.40
CA ASN A 108 -2.21 18.26 -10.61
C ASN A 108 -0.88 19.03 -10.71
N PHE A 109 0.18 18.60 -10.03
CA PHE A 109 1.47 19.29 -10.08
C PHE A 109 2.18 19.19 -11.45
N PHE A 110 1.82 18.24 -12.31
CA PHE A 110 2.50 18.00 -13.60
C PHE A 110 1.63 18.21 -14.82
N ASP A 111 0.32 18.25 -14.63
CA ASP A 111 -0.62 18.65 -15.67
C ASP A 111 -0.68 20.20 -15.80
N ILE A 112 0.01 20.94 -14.91
CA ILE A 112 0.30 22.38 -14.98
C ILE A 112 1.67 22.60 -15.62
#